data_AF-A0A2X2E9L7-F1
#
_entry.id   AF-A0A2X2E9L7-F1
#
_cell.length_a   1.000
_cell.length_b   1.000
_cell.length_c   1.000
_cell.angle_alpha   90.00
_cell.angle_beta   90.00
_cell.angle_gamma   90.00
#
_symmetry.space_group_name_H-M   'P 1'
#
loop_
_entity.id
_entity.type
_entity.pdbx_description
1 polymer ?
#
loop_
_entity_poly.entity_id
_entity_poly.type
_entity_poly.pdbx_seq_one_letter_code
_entity_poly.pdbx_strand_id
1 'polypeptide(L)'
;MAIVKCKPTSPGRRHVVKVVNPELHKGKPYAPLLEKNSKSGGRNNNGRITTRHIGGGHKQAYRIVDFKRNKDGIPATVERLEYDPNRSANIALVLYADGERRYILAPKGLKAGDKVQSGVDAAIKTGNTLPMRNIPVGSTVHNVEMKPGKGGQLARSAGTYVQIVARDGAYVTIRLRSGEMRKIPSDCRATIGEVGNSEHMLRVLGKAGASRWRGIRPYRSRVLR
;
A
#
# COMPACT_ATOMS: atom_id res chain seq x y z
N MET A 1 13.75 3.32 -8.79
CA MET A 1 13.85 1.87 -8.53
C MET A 1 14.53 1.23 -9.74
N ALA A 2 15.11 0.04 -9.60
CA ALA A 2 15.80 -0.62 -10.71
C ALA A 2 15.13 -1.96 -11.03
N ILE A 3 14.79 -2.15 -12.30
CA ILE A 3 14.31 -3.41 -12.84
C ILE A 3 15.52 -4.20 -13.32
N VAL A 4 15.80 -5.31 -12.64
CA VAL A 4 16.99 -6.12 -12.92
C VAL A 4 16.56 -7.49 -13.43
N LYS A 5 16.89 -7.77 -14.69
CA LYS A 5 16.76 -9.12 -15.27
C LYS A 5 17.92 -9.99 -14.77
N CYS A 6 17.60 -11.18 -14.28
CA CYS A 6 18.63 -12.09 -13.78
C CYS A 6 19.43 -12.74 -14.92
N LYS A 7 20.74 -12.94 -14.72
CA LYS A 7 21.56 -13.76 -15.64
C LYS A 7 21.03 -15.20 -15.69
N PRO A 8 20.96 -15.84 -16.87
CA PRO A 8 20.34 -17.16 -17.07
C PRO A 8 21.25 -18.31 -16.63
N THR A 9 21.69 -18.30 -15.38
CA THR A 9 22.56 -19.32 -14.77
C THR A 9 21.83 -20.64 -14.48
N SER A 10 20.50 -20.65 -14.50
CA SER A 10 19.66 -21.86 -14.38
C SER A 10 18.31 -21.61 -15.06
N PRO A 11 17.58 -22.67 -15.46
CA PRO A 11 16.27 -22.53 -16.13
C PRO A 11 15.28 -21.69 -15.31
N GLY A 12 15.22 -21.91 -14.00
CA GLY A 12 14.34 -21.17 -13.10
C GLY A 12 14.75 -19.71 -12.84
N ARG A 13 15.94 -19.27 -13.29
CA ARG A 13 16.40 -17.87 -13.20
C ARG A 13 16.25 -17.09 -14.50
N ARG A 14 16.23 -17.76 -15.66
CA ARG A 14 16.22 -17.15 -17.00
C ARG A 14 15.16 -16.05 -17.18
N HIS A 15 13.96 -16.27 -16.63
CA HIS A 15 12.82 -15.35 -16.76
C HIS A 15 12.58 -14.48 -15.53
N VAL A 16 13.44 -14.56 -14.51
CA VAL A 16 13.25 -13.79 -13.26
C VAL A 16 13.61 -12.33 -13.51
N VAL A 17 12.64 -11.45 -13.26
CA VAL A 17 12.83 -10.00 -13.24
C VAL A 17 12.55 -9.50 -11.83
N LYS A 18 13.55 -8.89 -11.21
CA LYS A 18 13.46 -8.36 -9.84
C LYS A 18 13.29 -6.86 -9.87
N VAL A 19 12.45 -6.35 -8.98
CA VAL A 19 12.37 -4.92 -8.66
C VAL A 19 13.22 -4.71 -7.41
N VAL A 20 14.33 -3.99 -7.56
CA VAL A 20 15.26 -3.70 -6.47
C VAL A 20 15.10 -2.24 -6.09
N ASN A 21 14.78 -2.00 -4.82
CA ASN A 21 14.75 -0.66 -4.25
C ASN A 21 15.90 -0.51 -3.25
N PRO A 22 16.95 0.28 -3.56
CA PRO A 22 18.08 0.49 -2.66
C PRO A 22 17.71 1.32 -1.42
N GLU A 23 16.64 2.11 -1.48
CA GLU A 23 16.18 2.99 -0.39
C GLU A 23 15.48 2.23 0.74
N LEU A 24 15.17 0.94 0.55
CA LEU A 24 14.52 0.14 1.57
C LEU A 24 15.48 -0.22 2.70
N HIS A 25 14.99 -0.07 3.92
CA HIS A 25 15.70 -0.48 5.12
C HIS A 25 16.04 -1.98 5.09
N LYS A 26 17.31 -2.29 5.35
CA LYS A 26 17.83 -3.67 5.37
C LYS A 26 17.70 -4.37 6.72
N GLY A 27 17.40 -3.61 7.79
CA GLY A 27 17.29 -4.12 9.15
C GLY A 27 15.92 -4.70 9.49
N LYS A 28 15.69 -4.89 10.79
CA LYS A 28 14.42 -5.38 11.32
C LYS A 28 13.36 -4.26 11.32
N PRO A 29 12.08 -4.61 11.17
CA PRO A 29 10.99 -3.64 11.34
C PRO A 29 10.90 -3.12 12.79
N TYR A 30 10.20 -2.01 12.98
CA TYR A 30 9.98 -1.42 14.29
C TYR A 30 9.09 -2.32 15.17
N ALA A 31 9.69 -2.92 16.20
CA ALA A 31 9.07 -3.98 16.99
C ALA A 31 7.70 -3.62 17.62
N PRO A 32 7.50 -2.40 18.17
CA PRO A 32 6.21 -2.03 18.78
C PRO A 32 5.01 -1.99 17.80
N LEU A 33 5.25 -1.87 16.49
CA LEU A 33 4.20 -1.82 15.47
C LEU A 33 4.03 -3.16 14.74
N LEU A 34 4.46 -4.26 15.37
CA LEU A 34 4.34 -5.61 14.82
C LEU A 34 3.28 -6.41 15.57
N GLU A 35 2.48 -7.14 14.80
CA GLU A 35 1.53 -8.11 15.33
C GLU A 35 1.74 -9.50 14.70
N LYS A 36 1.31 -10.53 15.41
CA LYS A 36 1.29 -11.90 14.90
C LYS A 36 0.20 -12.03 13.84
N ASN A 37 0.58 -12.45 12.63
CA ASN A 37 -0.35 -12.76 11.56
C ASN A 37 -0.37 -14.27 11.28
N SER A 38 -1.34 -14.99 11.85
CA SER A 38 -1.54 -16.41 11.55
C SER A 38 -2.23 -16.61 10.21
N LYS A 39 -1.83 -17.62 9.45
CA LYS A 39 -2.39 -17.92 8.14
C LYS A 39 -3.66 -18.76 8.25
N SER A 40 -4.71 -18.37 7.52
CA SER A 40 -5.96 -19.14 7.43
C SER A 40 -5.86 -20.38 6.54
N GLY A 41 -4.92 -20.40 5.59
CA GLY A 41 -4.85 -21.46 4.57
C GLY A 41 -6.08 -21.53 3.65
N GLY A 42 -6.87 -20.44 3.56
CA GLY A 42 -8.12 -20.40 2.79
C GLY A 42 -9.30 -21.10 3.47
N ARG A 43 -9.19 -21.39 4.78
CA ARG A 43 -10.25 -22.01 5.58
C ARG A 43 -11.01 -20.98 6.41
N ASN A 44 -12.30 -21.24 6.65
CA ASN A 44 -13.13 -20.45 7.57
C ASN A 44 -13.07 -20.99 9.02
N ASN A 45 -13.87 -20.39 9.91
CA ASN A 45 -14.05 -20.83 11.30
C ASN A 45 -14.53 -22.28 11.44
N ASN A 46 -15.28 -22.81 10.47
CA ASN A 46 -15.72 -24.22 10.44
C ASN A 46 -14.63 -25.17 9.89
N GLY A 47 -13.41 -24.69 9.63
CA GLY A 47 -12.31 -25.47 9.07
C GLY A 47 -12.46 -25.85 7.60
N ARG A 48 -13.51 -25.38 6.92
CA ARG A 48 -13.79 -25.69 5.50
C ARG A 48 -13.05 -24.73 4.58
N ILE A 49 -12.58 -25.22 3.44
CA ILE A 49 -11.95 -24.38 2.42
C ILE A 49 -13.03 -23.53 1.75
N THR A 50 -13.03 -22.22 2.00
CA THR A 50 -13.93 -21.25 1.36
C THR A 50 -13.25 -20.53 0.21
N THR A 51 -11.92 -20.42 0.22
CA THR A 51 -11.14 -19.85 -0.87
C THR A 51 -10.04 -20.81 -1.28
N ARG A 52 -10.12 -21.30 -2.52
CA ARG A 52 -9.13 -22.23 -3.08
C ARG A 52 -7.79 -21.54 -3.35
N HIS A 53 -6.76 -22.35 -3.54
CA HIS A 53 -5.41 -21.91 -3.94
C HIS A 53 -4.61 -21.10 -2.91
N ILE A 54 -5.05 -21.06 -1.65
CA ILE A 54 -4.34 -20.40 -0.55
C ILE A 54 -3.70 -21.46 0.35
N GLY A 55 -2.44 -21.26 0.77
CA GLY A 55 -1.77 -22.10 1.76
C GLY A 55 -0.24 -22.18 1.59
N GLY A 56 0.45 -22.44 2.70
CA GLY A 56 1.92 -22.42 2.75
C GLY A 56 2.50 -21.00 2.70
N GLY A 57 3.65 -20.83 2.05
CA GLY A 57 4.37 -19.56 1.93
C GLY A 57 5.14 -19.15 3.19
N HIS A 58 5.98 -18.13 3.07
CA HIS A 58 6.82 -17.66 4.18
C HIS A 58 6.00 -17.04 5.33
N LYS A 59 6.42 -17.23 6.59
CA LYS A 59 5.78 -16.60 7.76
C LYS A 59 5.91 -15.08 7.68
N GLN A 60 4.88 -14.35 8.08
CA GLN A 60 4.83 -12.89 7.99
C GLN A 60 4.36 -12.33 9.35
N ALA A 61 4.96 -11.23 9.76
CA ALA A 61 4.45 -10.40 10.84
C ALA A 61 3.56 -9.30 10.23
N TYR A 62 2.43 -8.98 10.84
CA TYR A 62 1.61 -7.85 10.44
C TYR A 62 2.28 -6.55 10.88
N ARG A 63 2.26 -5.53 10.03
CA ARG A 63 2.72 -4.18 10.37
C ARG A 63 1.49 -3.31 10.53
N ILE A 64 1.31 -2.74 11.71
CA ILE A 64 0.19 -1.84 11.99
C ILE A 64 0.43 -0.54 11.22
N VAL A 65 -0.42 -0.26 10.25
CA VAL A 65 -0.33 0.95 9.41
C VAL A 65 -1.47 1.88 9.70
N ASP A 66 -1.16 3.15 9.85
CA ASP A 66 -2.12 4.21 10.05
C ASP A 66 -2.80 4.56 8.73
N PHE A 67 -3.96 3.94 8.50
CA PHE A 67 -4.82 4.29 7.37
C PHE A 67 -5.73 5.49 7.64
N LYS A 68 -5.88 5.93 8.89
CA LYS A 68 -6.79 7.01 9.28
C LYS A 68 -6.12 8.38 9.26
N ARG A 69 -4.83 8.45 9.61
CA ARG A 69 -4.03 9.68 9.66
C ARG A 69 -4.72 10.75 10.52
N ASN A 70 -5.05 10.37 11.76
CA ASN A 70 -5.86 11.19 12.68
C ASN A 70 -5.07 12.22 13.51
N LYS A 71 -3.74 12.20 13.43
CA LYS A 71 -2.90 13.18 14.13
C LYS A 71 -2.85 14.48 13.33
N ASP A 72 -3.89 15.29 13.50
CA ASP A 72 -4.01 16.56 12.80
C ASP A 72 -3.13 17.63 13.46
N GLY A 73 -2.53 18.50 12.64
CA GLY A 73 -1.69 19.59 13.11
C GLY A 73 -0.27 19.19 13.53
N ILE A 74 -0.03 17.92 13.88
CA ILE A 74 1.28 17.43 14.33
C ILE A 74 2.13 17.01 13.11
N PRO A 75 3.26 17.69 12.82
CA PRO A 75 4.16 17.28 11.76
C PRO A 75 4.89 16.00 12.16
N ALA A 76 5.15 15.15 11.18
CA ALA A 76 5.96 13.95 11.32
C ALA A 76 7.10 13.95 10.31
N THR A 77 8.27 13.45 10.71
CA THR A 77 9.43 13.28 9.85
C THR A 77 9.56 11.81 9.45
N VAL A 78 9.81 11.57 8.17
CA VAL A 78 10.03 10.22 7.66
C VAL A 78 11.40 9.73 8.10
N GLU A 79 11.45 8.70 8.95
CA GLU A 79 12.71 8.11 9.38
C GLU A 79 13.30 7.23 8.27
N ARG A 80 12.49 6.34 7.70
CA ARG A 80 12.93 5.38 6.68
C ARG A 80 11.77 4.73 5.93
N LEU A 81 12.10 4.18 4.76
CA LEU A 81 11.20 3.36 3.96
C LEU A 81 11.48 1.88 4.25
N GLU A 82 10.43 1.09 4.44
CA GLU A 82 10.53 -0.33 4.75
C GLU A 82 9.71 -1.20 3.79
N TYR A 83 10.17 -2.44 3.62
CA TYR A 83 9.44 -3.48 2.92
C TYR A 83 8.34 -4.06 3.81
N ASP A 84 7.10 -4.11 3.30
CA ASP A 84 6.01 -4.82 3.95
C ASP A 84 5.59 -6.08 3.15
N PRO A 85 5.74 -7.30 3.70
CA PRO A 85 5.32 -8.53 3.03
C PRO A 85 3.79 -8.72 2.94
N ASN A 86 3.00 -7.95 3.68
CA ASN A 86 1.54 -8.09 3.72
C ASN A 86 0.83 -7.31 2.60
N ARG A 87 1.56 -6.47 1.84
CA ARG A 87 0.99 -5.63 0.78
C ARG A 87 1.99 -5.44 -0.38
N SER A 88 1.53 -4.83 -1.48
CA SER A 88 2.39 -4.49 -2.61
C SER A 88 3.14 -3.17 -2.41
N ALA A 89 2.51 -2.20 -1.76
CA ALA A 89 3.10 -0.90 -1.46
C ALA A 89 4.23 -1.01 -0.41
N ASN A 90 5.22 -0.12 -0.52
CA ASN A 90 6.17 0.07 0.57
C ASN A 90 5.52 0.89 1.69
N ILE A 91 6.08 0.80 2.89
CA ILE A 91 5.62 1.58 4.04
C ILE A 91 6.73 2.55 4.46
N ALA A 92 6.34 3.69 5.01
CA ALA A 92 7.26 4.65 5.59
C ALA A 92 7.05 4.67 7.10
N LEU A 93 8.13 4.56 7.87
CA LEU A 93 8.11 4.82 9.30
C LEU A 93 8.25 6.32 9.51
N VAL A 94 7.27 6.92 10.17
CA VAL A 94 7.26 8.34 10.49
C VAL A 94 7.36 8.54 12.00
N LEU A 95 8.15 9.52 12.41
CA LEU A 95 8.28 10.00 13.78
C LEU A 95 7.52 11.32 13.89
N TYR A 96 6.46 11.34 14.68
CA TYR A 96 5.74 12.57 15.01
C TYR A 96 6.55 13.43 15.97
N ALA A 97 6.30 14.74 15.96
CA ALA A 97 6.95 15.68 16.88
C ALA A 97 6.67 15.38 18.37
N ASP A 98 5.60 14.64 18.67
CA ASP A 98 5.26 14.16 20.01
C ASP A 98 6.02 12.89 20.44
N GLY A 99 6.88 12.34 19.56
CA GLY A 99 7.69 11.16 19.82
C GLY A 99 7.04 9.83 19.42
N GLU A 100 5.76 9.82 19.00
CA GLU A 100 5.11 8.60 18.54
C GLU A 100 5.60 8.21 17.14
N ARG A 101 5.76 6.91 16.91
CA ARG A 101 6.09 6.37 15.58
C ARG A 101 4.89 5.66 14.99
N ARG A 102 4.63 5.88 13.70
CA ARG A 102 3.60 5.16 12.95
C ARG A 102 4.12 4.75 11.59
N TYR A 103 3.53 3.69 11.05
CA TYR A 103 3.71 3.38 9.64
C TYR A 103 2.62 4.02 8.81
N ILE A 104 2.99 4.56 7.66
CA ILE A 104 2.08 5.04 6.62
C ILE A 104 2.40 4.34 5.30
N LEU A 105 1.48 4.39 4.33
CA LEU A 105 1.83 4.01 2.96
C LEU A 105 2.87 5.00 2.42
N ALA A 106 3.92 4.49 1.77
CA ALA A 106 4.92 5.34 1.15
C ALA A 106 4.39 5.85 -0.20
N PRO A 107 4.10 7.16 -0.35
CA PRO A 107 3.75 7.72 -1.64
C PRO A 107 4.98 7.84 -2.53
N LYS A 108 4.74 8.01 -3.82
CA LYS A 108 5.78 8.21 -4.83
C LYS A 108 6.57 9.48 -4.52
N GLY A 109 7.91 9.36 -4.49
CA GLY A 109 8.81 10.49 -4.26
C GLY A 109 9.11 10.82 -2.79
N LEU A 110 8.48 10.13 -1.83
CA LEU A 110 8.79 10.31 -0.42
C LEU A 110 10.16 9.73 -0.07
N LYS A 111 11.00 10.52 0.63
CA LYS A 111 12.33 10.12 1.08
C LYS A 111 12.46 10.23 2.60
N ALA A 112 13.50 9.61 3.15
CA ALA A 112 13.88 9.83 4.54
C ALA A 112 14.25 11.31 4.76
N GLY A 113 13.81 11.89 5.88
CA GLY A 113 13.96 13.31 6.20
C GLY A 113 12.80 14.21 5.76
N ASP A 114 11.92 13.73 4.87
CA ASP A 114 10.75 14.52 4.46
C ASP A 114 9.78 14.74 5.63
N LYS A 115 9.21 15.95 5.70
CA LYS A 115 8.12 16.27 6.62
C LYS A 115 6.77 15.98 5.98
N VAL A 116 5.91 15.28 6.72
CA VAL A 116 4.52 15.00 6.37
C VAL A 116 3.60 15.49 7.48
N GLN A 117 2.41 15.95 7.09
CA GLN A 117 1.43 16.49 8.03
C GLN A 117 0.02 15.99 7.65
N SER A 118 -0.83 15.82 8.65
CA SER A 118 -2.27 15.61 8.48
C SER A 118 -3.03 16.80 9.02
N GLY A 119 -4.16 17.14 8.41
CA GLY A 119 -5.07 18.16 8.91
C GLY A 119 -5.68 19.02 7.81
N VAL A 120 -6.59 19.91 8.21
CA VAL A 120 -7.25 20.88 7.34
C VAL A 120 -6.24 21.91 6.79
N ASP A 121 -5.24 22.25 7.60
CA ASP A 121 -4.23 23.27 7.32
C ASP A 121 -2.94 22.69 6.71
N ALA A 122 -2.91 21.39 6.40
CA ALA A 122 -1.73 20.78 5.84
C ALA A 122 -1.46 21.31 4.42
N ALA A 123 -0.20 21.55 4.07
CA ALA A 123 0.16 22.00 2.73
C ALA A 123 -0.24 20.97 1.67
N ILE A 124 -0.56 21.42 0.45
CA ILE A 124 -0.85 20.57 -0.70
C ILE A 124 0.47 19.99 -1.24
N LYS A 125 1.02 19.01 -0.51
CA LYS A 125 2.28 18.33 -0.80
C LYS A 125 2.09 16.82 -0.71
N THR A 126 2.82 16.08 -1.54
CA THR A 126 2.84 14.61 -1.52
C THR A 126 3.09 14.05 -0.13
N GLY A 127 2.26 13.11 0.31
CA GLY A 127 2.33 12.48 1.63
C GLY A 127 1.56 13.18 2.75
N ASN A 128 1.05 14.39 2.50
CA ASN A 128 0.12 15.06 3.40
C ASN A 128 -1.30 14.52 3.20
N THR A 129 -2.06 14.47 4.30
CA THR A 129 -3.43 13.97 4.31
C THR A 129 -4.38 15.10 4.69
N LEU A 130 -5.35 15.37 3.82
CA LEU A 130 -6.37 16.40 4.02
C LEU A 130 -7.77 15.81 3.80
N PRO A 131 -8.82 16.45 4.35
CA PRO A 131 -10.18 16.25 3.88
C PRO A 131 -10.29 16.64 2.40
N MET A 132 -11.02 15.87 1.60
CA MET A 132 -11.14 16.12 0.16
C MET A 132 -11.76 17.48 -0.17
N ARG A 133 -12.55 18.07 0.74
CA ARG A 133 -13.03 19.46 0.61
C ARG A 133 -11.91 20.49 0.42
N ASN A 134 -10.72 20.26 1.00
CA ASN A 134 -9.57 21.15 0.95
C ASN A 134 -8.59 20.81 -0.19
N ILE A 135 -8.80 19.69 -0.88
CA ILE A 135 -7.89 19.26 -1.96
C ILE A 135 -8.39 19.88 -3.28
N PRO A 136 -7.50 20.50 -4.08
CA PRO A 136 -7.89 21.05 -5.38
C PRO A 136 -8.41 19.98 -6.33
N VAL A 137 -9.42 20.33 -7.12
CA VAL A 137 -9.90 19.50 -8.22
C VAL A 137 -8.78 19.26 -9.23
N GLY A 138 -8.71 18.06 -9.80
CA GLY A 138 -7.64 17.62 -10.69
C GLY A 138 -6.47 16.94 -9.98
N SER A 139 -6.33 17.12 -8.66
CA SER A 139 -5.25 16.51 -7.88
C SER A 139 -5.30 14.99 -7.86
N THR A 140 -4.12 14.36 -7.84
CA THR A 140 -3.97 12.93 -7.61
C THR A 140 -3.84 12.63 -6.12
N VAL A 141 -4.62 11.66 -5.66
CA VAL A 141 -4.68 11.26 -4.25
C VAL A 141 -4.70 9.74 -4.12
N HIS A 142 -4.33 9.24 -2.95
CA HIS A 142 -4.39 7.83 -2.60
C HIS A 142 -4.84 7.65 -1.15
N ASN A 143 -5.08 6.40 -0.75
CA ASN A 143 -5.57 6.06 0.59
C ASN A 143 -6.87 6.81 0.94
N VAL A 144 -7.85 6.79 0.03
CA VAL A 144 -9.10 7.55 0.17
C VAL A 144 -10.09 6.81 1.07
N GLU A 145 -10.73 7.51 1.99
CA GLU A 145 -11.82 6.98 2.83
C GLU A 145 -13.13 6.85 2.04
N MET A 146 -13.92 5.80 2.31
CA MET A 146 -15.29 5.71 1.76
C MET A 146 -16.33 6.39 2.65
N LYS A 147 -16.07 6.43 3.96
CA LYS A 147 -16.89 7.10 4.97
C LYS A 147 -15.96 7.89 5.89
N PRO A 148 -16.34 9.10 6.33
CA PRO A 148 -15.47 9.92 7.17
C PRO A 148 -15.02 9.16 8.42
N GLY A 149 -13.70 9.13 8.67
CA GLY A 149 -13.11 8.52 9.88
C GLY A 149 -13.01 6.99 9.88
N LYS A 150 -13.49 6.31 8.82
CA LYS A 150 -13.36 4.85 8.68
C LYS A 150 -11.93 4.42 8.31
N GLY A 151 -11.08 5.35 7.90
CA GLY A 151 -9.74 5.09 7.38
C GLY A 151 -9.75 4.77 5.89
N GLY A 152 -8.60 4.98 5.26
CA GLY A 152 -8.44 4.81 3.81
C GLY A 152 -8.70 3.38 3.37
N GLN A 153 -9.54 3.22 2.35
CA GLN A 153 -9.94 1.93 1.79
C GLN A 153 -9.57 1.81 0.31
N LEU A 154 -9.62 2.92 -0.43
CA LEU A 154 -9.38 3.00 -1.87
C LEU A 154 -7.94 3.40 -2.20
N ALA A 155 -7.44 2.93 -3.34
CA ALA A 155 -6.08 3.18 -3.85
C ALA A 155 -4.97 2.99 -2.80
N ARG A 156 -4.83 1.75 -2.33
CA ARG A 156 -3.79 1.34 -1.36
C ARG A 156 -2.69 0.47 -1.96
N SER A 157 -2.90 -0.05 -3.16
CA SER A 157 -1.96 -0.93 -3.83
C SER A 157 -0.81 -0.12 -4.46
N ALA A 158 0.32 -0.78 -4.65
CA ALA A 158 1.49 -0.18 -5.30
C ALA A 158 1.13 0.52 -6.62
N GLY A 159 1.61 1.75 -6.79
CA GLY A 159 1.35 2.58 -7.96
C GLY A 159 -0.08 3.11 -8.09
N THR A 160 -1.04 2.74 -7.23
CA THR A 160 -2.44 3.18 -7.40
C THR A 160 -2.66 4.62 -6.95
N TYR A 161 -3.62 5.27 -7.58
CA TYR A 161 -4.09 6.61 -7.24
C TYR A 161 -5.54 6.76 -7.68
N VAL A 162 -6.12 7.88 -7.29
CA VAL A 162 -7.46 8.36 -7.59
C VAL A 162 -7.30 9.81 -8.02
N GLN A 163 -8.09 10.25 -8.98
CA GLN A 163 -8.14 11.66 -9.37
C GLN A 163 -9.44 12.28 -8.91
N ILE A 164 -9.37 13.48 -8.32
CA ILE A 164 -10.55 14.28 -8.01
C ILE A 164 -11.02 14.97 -9.28
N VAL A 165 -12.24 14.71 -9.72
CA VAL A 165 -12.75 15.22 -11.01
C VAL A 165 -13.70 16.39 -10.82
N ALA A 166 -14.58 16.32 -9.82
CA ALA A 166 -15.53 17.38 -9.53
C ALA A 166 -15.83 17.44 -8.03
N ARG A 167 -16.30 18.60 -7.57
CA ARG A 167 -16.72 18.83 -6.19
C ARG A 167 -18.09 19.48 -6.22
N ASP A 168 -19.10 18.72 -5.79
CA ASP A 168 -20.51 19.10 -5.80
C ASP A 168 -21.01 19.15 -4.34
N GLY A 169 -20.92 20.32 -3.72
CA GLY A 169 -21.36 20.54 -2.34
C GLY A 169 -20.75 19.55 -1.34
N ALA A 170 -21.61 18.70 -0.76
CA ALA A 170 -21.24 17.69 0.24
C ALA A 170 -20.52 16.46 -0.33
N TYR A 171 -20.41 16.32 -1.65
CA TYR A 171 -19.79 15.18 -2.30
C TYR A 171 -18.67 15.59 -3.25
N VAL A 172 -17.69 14.71 -3.38
CA VAL A 172 -16.58 14.80 -4.33
C VAL A 172 -16.69 13.62 -5.27
N THR A 173 -16.68 13.91 -6.56
CA THR A 173 -16.65 12.88 -7.61
C THR A 173 -15.20 12.53 -7.91
N ILE A 174 -14.86 11.27 -7.67
CA ILE A 174 -13.53 10.73 -7.88
C ILE A 174 -13.51 9.73 -9.04
N ARG A 175 -12.39 9.67 -9.76
CA ARG A 175 -12.10 8.65 -10.78
C ARG A 175 -11.16 7.60 -10.19
N LEU A 176 -11.62 6.36 -10.13
CA LEU A 176 -10.82 5.21 -9.69
C LEU A 176 -9.93 4.69 -10.83
N ARG A 177 -8.88 3.93 -10.49
CA ARG A 177 -8.05 3.22 -11.48
C ARG A 177 -8.84 2.22 -12.33
N SER A 178 -9.99 1.73 -11.86
CA SER A 178 -10.89 0.90 -12.66
C SER A 178 -11.60 1.67 -13.79
N GLY A 179 -11.51 3.00 -13.81
CA GLY A 179 -12.30 3.86 -14.67
C GLY A 179 -13.66 4.25 -14.06
N GLU A 180 -14.06 3.59 -12.97
CA GLU A 180 -15.30 3.90 -12.25
C GLU A 180 -15.27 5.33 -11.69
N MET A 181 -16.33 6.07 -11.96
CA MET A 181 -16.61 7.38 -11.38
C MET A 181 -17.50 7.19 -10.16
N ARG A 182 -17.09 7.72 -9.01
CA ARG A 182 -17.79 7.48 -7.75
C ARG A 182 -17.88 8.75 -6.92
N LYS A 183 -19.05 8.99 -6.32
CA LYS A 183 -19.27 10.07 -5.35
C LYS A 183 -18.85 9.61 -3.95
N ILE A 184 -18.08 10.43 -3.25
CA ILE A 184 -17.65 10.22 -1.86
C ILE A 184 -17.92 11.50 -1.07
N PRO A 185 -18.34 11.44 0.21
CA PRO A 185 -18.48 12.63 1.04
C PRO A 185 -17.22 13.51 1.06
N SER A 186 -17.38 14.82 1.01
CA SER A 186 -16.28 15.78 0.94
C SER A 186 -15.40 15.81 2.20
N ASP A 187 -15.96 15.40 3.35
CA ASP A 187 -15.23 15.28 4.62
C ASP A 187 -14.34 14.02 4.71
N CYS A 188 -14.47 13.07 3.78
CA CYS A 188 -13.58 11.93 3.73
C CYS A 188 -12.12 12.38 3.49
N ARG A 189 -11.18 11.72 4.16
CA ARG A 189 -9.76 12.03 4.04
C ARG A 189 -9.13 11.35 2.82
N ALA A 190 -8.13 12.01 2.26
CA ALA A 190 -7.28 11.48 1.20
C ALA A 190 -5.84 11.99 1.35
N THR A 191 -4.88 11.18 0.95
CA THR A 191 -3.46 11.56 0.99
C THR A 191 -3.02 11.99 -0.40
N ILE A 192 -2.35 13.13 -0.51
CA ILE A 192 -1.92 13.67 -1.80
C ILE A 192 -0.80 12.81 -2.40
N GLY A 193 -0.90 12.59 -3.72
CA GLY A 193 0.04 11.83 -4.53
C GLY A 193 -0.43 10.42 -4.82
N GLU A 194 0.46 9.65 -5.43
CA GLU A 194 0.24 8.25 -5.82
C GLU A 194 0.93 7.32 -4.82
N VAL A 195 0.42 6.10 -4.63
CA VAL A 195 1.15 5.08 -3.87
C VAL A 195 2.44 4.75 -4.59
N GLY A 196 3.56 4.67 -3.87
CA GLY A 196 4.86 4.31 -4.42
C GLY A 196 4.93 2.86 -4.93
N ASN A 197 6.14 2.43 -5.31
CA ASN A 197 6.42 1.09 -5.85
C ASN A 197 5.66 0.76 -7.14
N SER A 198 5.48 1.74 -8.04
CA SER A 198 4.76 1.56 -9.32
C SER A 198 5.30 0.42 -10.18
N GLU A 199 6.62 0.17 -10.14
CA GLU A 199 7.28 -0.91 -10.86
C GLU A 199 6.93 -2.32 -10.36
N HIS A 200 6.16 -2.47 -9.26
CA HIS A 200 5.77 -3.77 -8.71
C HIS A 200 5.16 -4.71 -9.76
N MET A 201 4.39 -4.16 -10.71
CA MET A 201 3.74 -4.93 -11.77
C MET A 201 4.71 -5.53 -12.79
N LEU A 202 5.91 -4.95 -12.94
CA LEU A 202 6.92 -5.38 -13.91
C LEU A 202 7.75 -6.57 -13.40
N ARG A 203 7.50 -7.02 -12.16
CA ARG A 203 8.17 -8.18 -11.56
C ARG A 203 7.69 -9.49 -12.18
N VAL A 204 8.63 -10.29 -12.69
CA VAL A 204 8.36 -11.64 -13.19
C VAL A 204 8.90 -12.69 -12.21
N LEU A 205 8.03 -13.60 -11.77
CA LEU A 205 8.37 -14.64 -10.78
C LEU A 205 9.37 -15.68 -11.31
N GLY A 206 9.33 -15.98 -12.61
CA GLY A 206 10.22 -16.89 -13.32
C GLY A 206 10.09 -18.39 -13.00
N LYS A 207 9.63 -18.78 -11.81
CA LYS A 207 9.45 -20.19 -11.43
C LYS A 207 8.23 -20.43 -10.53
N ALA A 208 7.67 -21.63 -10.57
CA ALA A 208 6.52 -22.03 -9.76
C ALA A 208 6.78 -21.85 -8.25
N GLY A 209 7.98 -22.20 -7.77
CA GLY A 209 8.37 -22.05 -6.36
C GLY A 209 8.25 -20.62 -5.83
N ALA A 210 8.47 -19.61 -6.66
CA ALA A 210 8.31 -18.21 -6.26
C ALA A 210 6.84 -17.84 -6.01
N SER A 211 5.89 -18.50 -6.67
CA SER A 211 4.46 -18.39 -6.36
C SER A 211 4.13 -19.09 -5.04
N ARG A 212 4.73 -20.27 -4.81
CA ARG A 212 4.56 -21.03 -3.55
C ARG A 212 5.04 -20.26 -2.32
N TRP A 213 6.14 -19.51 -2.43
CA TRP A 213 6.64 -18.66 -1.34
C TRP A 213 5.65 -17.57 -0.91
N ARG A 214 4.76 -17.14 -1.81
CA ARG A 214 3.69 -16.17 -1.55
C ARG A 214 2.42 -16.82 -0.98
N GLY A 215 2.43 -18.15 -0.78
CA GLY A 215 1.27 -18.88 -0.27
C GLY A 215 0.19 -19.17 -1.33
N ILE A 216 0.54 -19.07 -2.61
CA ILE A 216 -0.36 -19.40 -3.73
C ILE A 216 -0.11 -20.86 -4.13
N ARG A 217 -1.12 -21.71 -4.02
CA ARG A 217 -1.09 -23.12 -4.44
C ARG A 217 -1.45 -23.24 -5.94
N PRO A 218 -1.07 -24.34 -6.60
CA PRO A 218 -1.37 -24.53 -8.03
C PRO A 218 -2.86 -24.43 -8.35
N TYR A 219 -3.19 -23.74 -9.44
CA TYR A 219 -4.53 -23.70 -10.02
C TYR A 219 -4.67 -24.86 -11.02
N ARG A 220 -5.78 -25.59 -10.98
CA ARG A 220 -6.11 -26.61 -11.99
C ARG A 220 -7.28 -26.13 -12.83
N SER A 221 -7.11 -26.15 -14.15
CA SER A 221 -8.18 -25.90 -15.13
C SER A 221 -9.26 -26.98 -15.01
N ARG A 222 -10.53 -26.59 -15.17
CA ARG A 222 -11.67 -27.51 -15.10
C ARG A 222 -11.70 -28.50 -16.28
N VAL A 223 -11.09 -28.14 -17.41
CA VAL A 223 -11.09 -28.90 -18.68
C VAL A 223 -10.26 -30.20 -18.60
N LEU A 224 -9.41 -30.35 -17.57
CA LEU A 224 -8.57 -31.54 -17.38
C LEU A 224 -9.26 -32.62 -16.51
N ARG A 225 -10.55 -32.88 -16.75
CA ARG A 225 -11.33 -33.94 -16.10
C ARG A 225 -12.07 -34.77 -17.13
#